data_AF-A0A160VVA3-F1
#
_entry.id   AF-A0A160VVA3-F1
#
_cell.length_a   1.000
_cell.length_b   1.000
_cell.length_c   1.000
_cell.angle_alpha   90.00
_cell.angle_beta   90.00
_cell.angle_gamma   90.00
#
_symmetry.space_group_name_H-M   'P 1'
#
loop_
_entity.id
_entity.type
_entity.pdbx_description
1 polymer ?
#
loop_
_entity_poly.entity_id
_entity_poly.type
_entity_poly.pdbx_seq_one_letter_code
_entity_poly.pdbx_strand_id
1 'polypeptide(L)'
;MVREFKEKREKVFDIVLYGSVALGKEEPNDYDFMLILKDASAEERFELAFEFKQALLDLGFPHEKLDVKAINLDHLFDQNYLATPGIIIHGYSLTRGEFLHKLMNGEAYALFIIRLAGFDRNSKNKFSFALKGRDGKSGILKELNGKFIAHG
;
A
#
# COMPACT_ATOMS: atom_id res chain seq x y z
N MET A 1 -4.61 21.45 4.08
CA MET A 1 -3.42 21.20 3.25
C MET A 1 -3.72 20.28 2.06
N VAL A 2 -3.86 18.96 2.20
CA VAL A 2 -3.92 18.05 1.02
C VAL A 2 -5.06 18.36 0.03
N ARG A 3 -6.27 18.61 0.52
CA ARG A 3 -7.42 19.01 -0.33
C ARG A 3 -7.16 20.34 -1.06
N GLU A 4 -6.65 21.33 -0.34
CA GLU A 4 -6.30 22.64 -0.88
C GLU A 4 -5.18 22.55 -1.93
N PHE A 5 -4.17 21.70 -1.69
CA PHE A 5 -3.10 21.44 -2.64
C PHE A 5 -3.68 20.90 -3.96
N LYS A 6 -4.56 19.90 -3.88
CA LYS A 6 -5.24 19.33 -5.07
C LYS A 6 -6.15 20.34 -5.76
N GLU A 7 -6.93 21.12 -5.02
CA GLU A 7 -7.85 22.12 -5.60
C GLU A 7 -7.11 23.18 -6.43
N LYS A 8 -5.90 23.55 -6.02
CA LYS A 8 -5.05 24.50 -6.73
C LYS A 8 -4.33 23.90 -7.96
N ARG A 9 -4.33 22.56 -8.13
CA ARG A 9 -3.62 21.88 -9.22
C ARG A 9 -4.51 20.87 -9.92
N GLU A 10 -5.14 21.27 -11.02
CA GLU A 10 -6.10 20.44 -11.77
C GLU A 10 -5.54 19.11 -12.29
N LYS A 11 -4.22 19.04 -12.51
CA LYS A 11 -3.51 17.84 -12.96
C LYS A 11 -3.41 16.76 -11.87
N VAL A 12 -3.50 17.13 -10.59
CA VAL A 12 -3.45 16.18 -9.48
C VAL A 12 -4.78 15.42 -9.42
N PHE A 13 -4.73 14.15 -9.79
CA PHE A 13 -5.87 13.24 -9.67
C PHE A 13 -6.07 12.84 -8.20
N ASP A 14 -5.00 12.42 -7.54
CA ASP A 14 -5.03 12.02 -6.13
C ASP A 14 -3.64 12.15 -5.46
N ILE A 15 -3.63 12.15 -4.13
CA ILE A 15 -2.44 12.10 -3.29
C ILE A 15 -2.60 10.91 -2.35
N VAL A 16 -1.67 9.99 -2.41
CA VAL A 16 -1.77 8.68 -1.77
C VAL A 16 -0.63 8.53 -0.78
N LEU A 17 -0.99 8.14 0.44
CA LEU A 17 -0.04 7.62 1.42
C LEU A 17 0.08 6.12 1.22
N TYR A 18 1.28 5.61 1.00
CA TYR A 18 1.53 4.19 0.78
C TYR A 18 2.69 3.69 1.65
N GLY A 19 3.20 2.50 1.35
CA GLY A 19 4.34 1.94 2.06
C GLY A 19 4.00 1.48 3.47
N SER A 20 5.02 1.50 4.35
CA SER A 20 4.92 0.89 5.68
C SER A 20 3.90 1.58 6.60
N VAL A 21 3.66 2.87 6.41
CA VAL A 21 2.65 3.63 7.15
C VAL A 21 1.25 3.09 6.85
N ALA A 22 0.94 2.87 5.58
CA ALA A 22 -0.36 2.38 5.15
C ALA A 22 -0.62 0.91 5.56
N LEU A 23 0.45 0.16 5.85
CA LEU A 23 0.39 -1.20 6.40
C LEU A 23 0.18 -1.26 7.92
N GLY A 24 0.02 -0.10 8.58
CA GLY A 24 -0.30 -0.04 10.01
C GLY A 24 0.90 -0.21 10.94
N LYS A 25 2.12 0.07 10.47
CA LYS A 25 3.30 0.10 11.35
C LYS A 25 3.15 1.26 12.34
N GLU A 26 3.16 0.96 13.65
CA GLU A 26 2.97 1.97 14.72
C GLU A 26 4.06 3.05 14.70
N GLU A 27 5.30 2.67 14.39
CA GLU A 27 6.43 3.59 14.21
C GLU A 27 7.01 3.45 12.79
N PRO A 28 6.45 4.19 11.81
CA PRO A 28 6.99 4.19 10.46
C PRO A 28 8.37 4.87 10.43
N ASN A 29 9.28 4.26 9.66
CA ASN A 29 10.62 4.83 9.47
C ASN A 29 10.54 6.02 8.50
N ASP A 30 9.73 5.87 7.45
CA ASP A 30 9.56 6.80 6.35
C ASP A 30 8.06 7.00 6.05
N TYR A 31 7.72 8.16 5.50
CA TYR A 31 6.41 8.50 4.99
C TYR A 31 6.47 8.57 3.46
N ASP A 32 5.89 7.56 2.82
CA ASP A 32 5.87 7.42 1.38
C ASP A 32 4.59 8.04 0.78
N PHE A 33 4.75 9.13 0.03
CA PHE A 33 3.66 9.80 -0.68
C PHE A 33 3.79 9.60 -2.19
N MET A 34 2.67 9.32 -2.84
CA MET A 34 2.55 9.24 -4.29
C MET A 34 1.49 10.23 -4.77
N LEU A 35 1.91 11.17 -5.62
CA LEU A 35 1.00 12.00 -6.39
C LEU A 35 0.61 11.22 -7.66
N ILE A 36 -0.68 10.97 -7.82
CA ILE A 36 -1.23 10.41 -9.06
C ILE A 36 -1.74 11.59 -9.88
N LEU A 37 -1.23 11.73 -11.09
CA LEU A 37 -1.52 12.82 -12.02
C LEU A 37 -2.30 12.32 -13.22
N LYS A 38 -3.07 13.19 -13.88
CA LYS A 38 -3.87 12.81 -15.06
C LYS A 38 -2.99 12.62 -16.30
N ASP A 39 -2.26 13.66 -16.66
CA ASP A 39 -1.38 13.71 -17.83
C ASP A 39 -0.38 14.86 -17.64
N ALA A 40 0.75 14.55 -17.02
CA ALA A 40 1.81 15.49 -16.72
C ALA A 40 3.12 15.09 -17.41
N SER A 41 3.87 16.08 -17.86
CA SER A 41 5.22 15.89 -18.38
C SER A 41 6.17 15.37 -17.29
N ALA A 42 7.37 14.95 -17.67
CA ALA A 42 8.38 14.56 -16.68
C ALA A 42 8.79 15.73 -15.77
N GLU A 43 8.87 16.94 -16.32
CA GLU A 43 9.20 18.17 -15.59
C GLU A 43 8.07 18.52 -14.61
N GLU A 44 6.82 18.54 -15.06
CA GLU A 44 5.67 18.83 -14.21
C GLU A 44 5.52 17.81 -13.06
N ARG A 45 5.80 16.52 -13.34
CA ARG A 45 5.82 15.48 -12.30
C ARG A 45 6.85 15.79 -11.21
N PHE A 46 8.05 16.18 -11.62
CA PHE A 46 9.12 16.53 -10.69
C PHE A 46 8.75 17.77 -9.87
N GLU A 47 8.28 18.83 -10.53
CA GLU A 47 7.87 20.08 -9.88
C GLU A 47 6.75 19.86 -8.85
N LEU A 48 5.70 19.13 -9.22
CA LEU A 48 4.58 18.85 -8.32
C LEU A 48 4.98 18.00 -7.11
N ALA A 49 5.82 16.99 -7.33
CA ALA A 49 6.36 16.18 -6.22
C ALA A 49 7.22 17.03 -5.28
N PHE A 50 8.05 17.93 -5.84
CA PHE A 50 8.88 18.83 -5.06
C PHE A 50 8.04 19.85 -4.27
N GLU A 51 7.07 20.51 -4.89
CA GLU A 51 6.14 21.42 -4.24
C GLU A 51 5.41 20.76 -3.07
N PHE A 52 4.89 19.54 -3.30
CA PHE A 52 4.19 18.81 -2.24
C PHE A 52 5.14 18.42 -1.11
N LYS A 53 6.37 18.03 -1.42
CA LYS A 53 7.40 17.75 -0.41
C LYS A 53 7.70 19.00 0.43
N GLN A 54 7.83 20.18 -0.17
CA GLN A 54 8.02 21.43 0.58
C GLN A 54 6.82 21.72 1.50
N ALA A 55 5.59 21.56 1.00
CA ALA A 55 4.40 21.75 1.82
C ALA A 55 4.34 20.77 3.02
N LEU A 56 4.88 19.56 2.90
CA LEU A 56 5.01 18.62 4.03
C LEU A 56 6.09 19.05 5.02
N LEU A 57 7.23 19.55 4.54
CA LEU A 57 8.30 20.08 5.40
C LEU A 57 7.81 21.27 6.22
N ASP A 58 7.05 22.18 5.61
CA ASP A 58 6.44 23.34 6.29
C ASP A 58 5.45 22.94 7.40
N LEU A 59 4.87 21.74 7.31
CA LEU A 59 4.02 21.15 8.34
C LEU A 59 4.81 20.46 9.48
N GLY A 60 6.15 20.41 9.38
CA GLY A 60 7.02 19.83 10.40
C GLY A 60 7.37 18.36 10.19
N PHE A 61 7.13 17.80 9.00
CA PHE A 61 7.64 16.47 8.70
C PHE A 61 9.18 16.48 8.59
N PRO A 62 9.88 15.49 9.16
CA PRO A 62 11.34 15.41 9.08
C PRO A 62 11.81 15.08 7.66
N HIS A 63 12.80 15.83 7.18
CA HIS A 63 13.26 15.75 5.79
C HIS A 63 13.75 14.36 5.39
N GLU A 64 14.50 13.72 6.29
CA GLU A 64 15.10 12.40 6.10
C GLU A 64 14.07 11.26 6.04
N LYS A 65 12.83 11.49 6.48
CA LYS A 65 11.75 10.49 6.46
C LYS A 65 10.72 10.72 5.35
N LEU A 66 10.91 11.70 4.48
CA LEU A 66 9.92 12.02 3.43
C LEU A 66 10.36 11.52 2.05
N ASP A 67 9.65 10.51 1.53
CA ASP A 67 9.70 10.13 0.13
C ASP A 67 8.43 10.61 -0.58
N VAL A 68 8.59 11.45 -1.60
CA VAL A 68 7.48 12.00 -2.37
C VAL A 68 7.77 11.77 -3.85
N LYS A 69 6.89 11.02 -4.51
CA LYS A 69 6.99 10.70 -5.93
C LYS A 69 5.72 11.12 -6.66
N ALA A 70 5.82 11.27 -7.97
CA ALA A 70 4.68 11.53 -8.83
C ALA A 70 4.69 10.61 -10.06
N ILE A 71 3.53 10.08 -10.40
CA ILE A 71 3.30 9.27 -11.59
C ILE A 71 2.01 9.73 -12.29
N ASN A 72 1.93 9.49 -13.59
CA ASN A 72 0.66 9.61 -14.30
C ASN A 72 -0.21 8.37 -14.01
N LEU A 73 -1.53 8.52 -14.15
CA LEU A 73 -2.51 7.51 -13.81
C LEU A 73 -2.31 6.22 -14.62
N ASP A 74 -1.89 6.34 -15.88
CA ASP A 74 -1.58 5.22 -16.77
C ASP A 74 -0.42 4.34 -16.26
N HIS A 75 0.54 4.92 -15.53
CA HIS A 75 1.65 4.16 -14.92
C HIS A 75 1.20 3.19 -13.82
N LEU A 76 0.00 3.37 -13.24
CA LEU A 76 -0.59 2.37 -12.33
C LEU A 76 -0.94 1.06 -13.05
N PHE A 77 -0.81 1.00 -14.37
CA PHE A 77 -1.02 -0.21 -15.16
C PHE A 77 0.27 -0.67 -15.85
N ASP A 78 1.40 0.01 -15.63
CA ASP A 78 2.70 -0.40 -16.12
C ASP A 78 3.27 -1.55 -15.27
N GLN A 79 3.51 -2.69 -15.91
CA GLN A 79 4.08 -3.88 -15.27
C GLN A 79 5.51 -3.66 -14.79
N ASN A 80 6.22 -2.66 -15.32
CA ASN A 80 7.58 -2.32 -14.92
C ASN A 80 7.63 -1.44 -13.67
N TYR A 81 6.50 -0.87 -13.24
CA TYR A 81 6.45 -0.01 -12.06
C TYR A 81 6.19 -0.83 -10.79
N LEU A 82 7.26 -1.30 -10.15
CA LEU A 82 7.20 -2.25 -9.03
C LEU A 82 6.38 -1.78 -7.81
N ALA A 83 6.21 -0.47 -7.61
CA ALA A 83 5.44 0.06 -6.49
C ALA A 83 3.91 0.00 -6.72
N THR A 84 3.46 -0.18 -7.97
CA THR A 84 2.05 -0.16 -8.36
C THR A 84 1.17 -1.12 -7.54
N PRO A 85 1.52 -2.41 -7.35
CA PRO A 85 0.70 -3.30 -6.53
C PRO A 85 0.55 -2.80 -5.10
N GLY A 86 1.62 -2.29 -4.49
CA GLY A 86 1.59 -1.73 -3.14
C GLY A 86 0.68 -0.49 -3.05
N ILE A 87 0.75 0.39 -4.05
CA ILE A 87 -0.11 1.58 -4.14
C ILE A 87 -1.58 1.16 -4.31
N ILE A 88 -1.91 0.25 -5.23
CA ILE A 88 -3.30 -0.15 -5.48
C ILE A 88 -3.89 -0.88 -4.27
N ILE A 89 -3.16 -1.85 -3.71
CA ILE A 89 -3.66 -2.72 -2.65
C ILE A 89 -3.72 -1.96 -1.31
N HIS A 90 -2.68 -1.20 -0.97
CA HIS A 90 -2.52 -0.60 0.36
C HIS A 90 -2.57 0.92 0.38
N GLY A 91 -2.50 1.59 -0.76
CA GLY A 91 -2.50 3.05 -0.83
C GLY A 91 -3.77 3.65 -0.26
N TYR A 92 -3.61 4.60 0.65
CA TYR A 92 -4.69 5.37 1.25
C TYR A 92 -4.78 6.74 0.59
N SER A 93 -5.92 7.02 -0.04
CA SER A 93 -6.19 8.32 -0.67
C SER A 93 -6.39 9.38 0.41
N LEU A 94 -5.48 10.35 0.46
CA LEU A 94 -5.59 11.48 1.36
C LEU A 94 -6.61 12.51 0.88
N THR A 95 -6.95 12.51 -0.42
CA THR A 95 -7.95 13.44 -0.94
C THR A 95 -9.37 12.91 -0.77
N ARG A 96 -9.57 11.59 -0.86
CA ARG A 96 -10.88 10.92 -0.70
C ARG A 96 -11.13 10.41 0.71
N GLY A 97 -10.09 10.10 1.48
CA GLY A 97 -10.22 9.51 2.81
C GLY A 97 -10.61 8.03 2.76
N GLU A 98 -10.11 7.29 1.77
CA GLU A 98 -10.45 5.88 1.55
C GLU A 98 -9.27 5.15 0.88
N PHE A 99 -9.18 3.83 1.00
CA PHE A 99 -8.19 3.05 0.26
C PHE A 99 -8.45 3.03 -1.25
N LEU A 100 -7.37 3.06 -2.05
CA LEU A 100 -7.46 3.07 -3.52
C LEU A 100 -8.23 1.88 -4.08
N HIS A 101 -8.00 0.66 -3.58
CA HIS A 101 -8.71 -0.53 -4.06
C HIS A 101 -10.24 -0.38 -3.96
N LYS A 102 -10.76 0.31 -2.94
CA LYS A 102 -12.21 0.56 -2.81
C LYS A 102 -12.72 1.56 -3.83
N LEU A 103 -11.92 2.58 -4.18
CA LEU A 103 -12.26 3.52 -5.25
C LEU A 103 -12.35 2.83 -6.63
N MET A 104 -11.69 1.68 -6.77
CA MET A 104 -11.72 0.83 -7.96
C MET A 104 -12.80 -0.26 -7.89
N ASN A 105 -13.73 -0.20 -6.92
CA ASN A 105 -14.72 -1.25 -6.64
C ASN A 105 -14.07 -2.64 -6.40
N GLY A 106 -12.85 -2.66 -5.88
CA GLY A 106 -12.11 -3.87 -5.56
C GLY A 106 -12.01 -4.12 -4.06
N GLU A 107 -11.52 -5.30 -3.73
CA GLU A 107 -11.16 -5.72 -2.39
C GLU A 107 -9.70 -6.18 -2.39
N ALA A 108 -8.92 -5.74 -1.40
CA ALA A 108 -7.50 -6.07 -1.27
C ALA A 108 -7.32 -7.37 -0.48
N TYR A 109 -6.60 -8.34 -1.07
CA TYR A 109 -6.28 -9.61 -0.43
C TYR A 109 -4.81 -9.98 -0.63
N ALA A 110 -4.19 -10.56 0.39
CA ALA A 110 -2.89 -11.22 0.28
C ALA A 110 -3.10 -12.74 0.22
N LEU A 111 -2.72 -13.37 -0.89
CA LEU A 111 -2.77 -14.82 -1.06
C LEU A 111 -1.39 -15.43 -0.81
N PHE A 112 -1.33 -16.36 0.14
CA PHE A 112 -0.11 -17.12 0.44
C PHE A 112 -0.23 -18.55 -0.09
N ILE A 113 0.70 -18.97 -0.94
CA ILE A 113 0.83 -20.35 -1.40
C ILE A 113 2.04 -20.97 -0.71
N ILE A 114 1.79 -21.97 0.13
CA ILE A 114 2.82 -22.57 0.97
C ILE A 114 3.10 -24.00 0.50
N ARG A 115 4.33 -24.25 0.05
CA ARG A 115 4.78 -25.59 -0.34
C ARG A 115 5.52 -26.24 0.82
N LEU A 116 4.95 -27.32 1.37
CA LEU A 116 5.56 -28.10 2.46
C LEU A 116 6.38 -29.29 1.94
N ALA A 117 7.02 -29.14 0.78
CA ALA A 117 7.88 -30.16 0.22
C ALA A 117 9.10 -30.37 1.14
N GLY A 118 9.47 -31.63 1.40
CA GLY A 118 10.56 -31.97 2.31
C GLY A 118 10.21 -31.98 3.81
N PHE A 119 9.02 -31.53 4.21
CA PHE A 119 8.57 -31.69 5.60
C PHE A 119 8.15 -33.13 5.86
N ASP A 120 8.64 -33.70 6.97
CA ASP A 120 8.14 -34.97 7.48
C ASP A 120 6.70 -34.83 8.02
N ARG A 121 6.07 -35.97 8.33
CA ARG A 121 4.69 -35.99 8.83
C ARG A 121 4.52 -35.14 10.10
N ASN A 122 5.51 -35.19 11.00
CA ASN A 122 5.45 -34.45 12.26
C ASN A 122 5.51 -32.94 12.03
N SER A 123 6.42 -32.48 11.18
CA SER A 123 6.59 -31.07 10.84
C SER A 123 5.40 -30.50 10.09
N LYS A 124 4.79 -31.27 9.18
CA LYS A 124 3.54 -30.89 8.52
C LYS A 124 2.41 -30.68 9.52
N ASN A 125 2.28 -31.58 10.49
CA ASN A 125 1.26 -31.46 11.54
C ASN A 125 1.52 -30.23 12.43
N LYS A 126 2.76 -29.99 12.86
CA LYS A 126 3.13 -28.81 13.64
C LYS A 126 2.82 -27.51 12.90
N PHE A 127 3.19 -27.43 11.61
CA PHE A 127 2.89 -26.27 10.76
C PHE A 127 1.39 -26.04 10.64
N SER A 128 0.62 -27.10 10.36
CA SER A 128 -0.84 -27.04 10.26
C SER A 128 -1.48 -26.54 11.56
N PHE A 129 -1.02 -27.04 12.72
CA PHE A 129 -1.53 -26.62 14.03
C PHE A 129 -1.16 -25.19 14.39
N ALA A 130 0.01 -24.70 14.01
CA ALA A 130 0.36 -23.29 14.21
C ALA A 130 -0.52 -22.38 13.34
N LEU A 131 -0.77 -22.79 12.10
CA LEU A 131 -1.52 -22.00 11.13
C LEU A 131 -3.04 -21.96 11.43
N LYS A 132 -3.63 -23.11 11.75
CA LYS A 132 -5.09 -23.31 11.89
C LYS A 132 -5.56 -23.55 13.32
N GLY A 133 -4.64 -23.63 14.28
CA GLY A 133 -4.94 -24.18 15.59
C GLY A 133 -5.15 -25.69 15.56
N ARG A 134 -5.23 -26.32 16.73
CA ARG A 134 -5.59 -27.74 16.83
C ARG A 134 -7.09 -27.98 16.66
N ASP A 135 -7.89 -26.97 16.95
CA ASP A 135 -9.35 -26.95 16.95
C ASP A 135 -9.96 -26.39 15.66
N GLY A 136 -9.12 -25.92 14.73
CA GLY A 136 -9.57 -25.21 13.52
C GLY A 136 -10.17 -23.83 13.79
N LYS A 137 -10.13 -23.35 15.04
CA LYS A 137 -10.75 -22.10 15.51
C LYS A 137 -9.74 -21.14 16.14
N SER A 138 -8.49 -21.58 16.34
CA SER A 138 -7.38 -20.81 16.89
C SER A 138 -6.23 -20.69 15.87
N GLY A 139 -5.08 -20.15 16.28
CA GLY A 139 -3.88 -20.05 15.44
C GLY A 139 -3.82 -18.80 14.56
N ILE A 140 -2.70 -18.69 13.85
CA ILE A 140 -2.28 -17.45 13.17
C ILE A 140 -3.32 -16.96 12.15
N LEU A 141 -3.96 -17.86 11.39
CA LEU A 141 -4.98 -17.44 10.43
C LEU A 141 -6.15 -16.76 11.12
N LYS A 142 -6.60 -17.26 12.27
CA LYS A 142 -7.73 -16.65 12.96
C LYS A 142 -7.34 -15.31 13.59
N GLU A 143 -6.17 -15.24 14.21
CA GLU A 143 -5.62 -14.03 14.84
C GLU A 143 -5.50 -12.88 13.82
N LEU A 144 -5.14 -13.20 12.58
CA LEU A 144 -4.98 -12.23 11.50
C LEU A 144 -6.23 -12.06 10.62
N ASN A 145 -7.40 -12.56 11.05
CA ASN A 145 -8.64 -12.57 10.24
C ASN A 145 -8.49 -13.20 8.83
N GLY A 146 -7.49 -14.06 8.65
CA GLY A 146 -7.24 -14.83 7.44
C GLY A 146 -8.24 -15.96 7.25
N LYS A 147 -8.35 -16.43 6.01
CA LYS A 147 -9.23 -17.54 5.60
C LYS A 147 -8.46 -18.56 4.79
N PHE A 148 -8.85 -19.82 4.92
CA PHE A 148 -8.34 -20.91 4.09
C PHE A 148 -9.20 -21.03 2.84
N ILE A 149 -8.61 -20.90 1.65
CA ILE A 149 -9.36 -20.69 0.40
C ILE A 149 -9.40 -21.95 -0.49
N ALA A 150 -8.60 -22.99 -0.21
CA ALA A 150 -8.64 -24.26 -0.96
C ALA A 150 -8.22 -25.46 -0.11
N HIS A 151 -8.88 -26.61 -0.27
CA HIS A 151 -8.41 -27.88 0.27
C HIS A 151 -7.22 -28.36 -0.57
N GLY A 152 -6.01 -28.26 -0.02
CA GLY A 152 -4.83 -28.94 -0.54
C GLY A 152 -4.70 -30.33 0.08
#